data_AF-A0A382A7S7-F1
#
_entry.id   AF-A0A382A7S7-F1
#
_cell.length_a   1.000
_cell.length_b   1.000
_cell.length_c   1.000
_cell.angle_alpha   90.00
_cell.angle_beta   90.00
_cell.angle_gamma   90.00
#
_symmetry.space_group_name_H-M   'P 1'
#
loop_
_entity.id
_entity.type
_entity.pdbx_description
1 polymer ?
#
loop_
_entity_poly.entity_id
_entity_poly.type
_entity_poly.pdbx_seq_one_letter_code
_entity_poly.pdbx_strand_id
1 'polypeptide(L)'
;MPNSRVVIVGGGVIGVCCAYHLVKQGIEVVVLERGEIGAGASYGSAGVIAPGHPPINKPDRVKQALKRMFDSRTPLYIKPRFDPRLALWLLRFSANCTAARLREGMRIIGPFGHATLPLFETLVQEEELDFGYQR
;
A
#
# COMPACT_ATOMS: atom_id res chain seq x y z
N MET A 1 32.49 -8.31 -12.86
CA MET A 1 31.67 -8.15 -11.64
C MET A 1 31.30 -9.56 -11.20
N PRO A 2 31.49 -9.98 -9.94
CA PRO A 2 30.92 -11.26 -9.50
C PRO A 2 29.40 -11.21 -9.74
N ASN A 3 28.81 -12.31 -10.20
CA ASN A 3 27.38 -12.46 -10.47
C ASN A 3 26.57 -12.16 -9.20
N SER A 4 26.28 -10.89 -8.94
CA SER A 4 25.47 -10.44 -7.81
C SER A 4 24.03 -10.84 -8.08
N ARG A 5 23.70 -12.07 -7.70
CA ARG A 5 22.35 -12.62 -7.76
C ARG A 5 21.52 -11.99 -6.64
N VAL A 6 20.50 -11.21 -7.00
CA VAL A 6 19.52 -10.66 -6.05
C VAL A 6 18.39 -11.66 -5.85
N VAL A 7 18.09 -12.00 -4.60
CA VAL A 7 16.95 -12.85 -4.27
C VAL A 7 15.80 -11.99 -3.75
N ILE A 8 14.65 -12.09 -4.39
CA ILE A 8 13.40 -11.43 -3.99
C ILE A 8 12.47 -12.48 -3.41
N VAL A 9 11.99 -12.24 -2.19
CA VAL A 9 11.03 -13.13 -1.52
C VAL A 9 9.64 -12.51 -1.60
N GLY A 10 8.75 -13.15 -2.36
CA GLY A 10 7.39 -12.71 -2.63
C GLY A 10 7.17 -12.32 -4.09
N GLY A 11 6.28 -13.04 -4.77
CA GLY A 11 5.85 -12.82 -6.16
C GLY A 11 4.59 -11.96 -6.28
N GLY A 12 4.36 -11.04 -5.33
CA GLY A 12 3.31 -10.02 -5.46
C GLY A 12 3.73 -8.86 -6.37
N VAL A 13 2.83 -7.91 -6.61
CA VAL A 13 3.05 -6.74 -7.49
C VAL A 13 4.35 -6.00 -7.16
N ILE A 14 4.65 -5.78 -5.87
CA ILE A 14 5.89 -5.10 -5.45
C ILE A 14 7.13 -5.91 -5.82
N GLY A 15 7.12 -7.22 -5.52
CA GLY A 15 8.26 -8.09 -5.80
C GLY A 15 8.53 -8.24 -7.31
N VAL A 16 7.47 -8.38 -8.10
CA VAL A 16 7.57 -8.45 -9.57
C VAL A 16 8.07 -7.12 -10.16
N CYS A 17 7.56 -5.97 -9.71
CA CYS A 17 8.07 -4.67 -10.15
C CYS A 17 9.55 -4.48 -9.80
N CYS A 18 9.98 -4.87 -8.59
CA CYS A 18 11.39 -4.85 -8.21
C CYS A 18 12.23 -5.76 -9.13
N ALA A 19 11.78 -6.98 -9.39
CA ALA A 19 12.46 -7.93 -10.26
C ALA A 19 12.62 -7.36 -11.68
N TYR A 20 11.54 -6.84 -12.24
CA TYR A 20 11.50 -6.21 -13.55
C TYR A 20 12.54 -5.09 -13.69
N HIS A 21 12.56 -4.13 -12.76
CA HIS A 21 13.50 -3.00 -12.84
C HIS A 21 14.96 -3.43 -12.63
N LEU A 22 15.23 -4.42 -11.78
CA LEU A 22 16.58 -4.96 -11.59
C LEU A 22 17.06 -5.72 -12.83
N VAL A 23 16.20 -6.53 -13.45
CA VAL A 23 16.52 -7.24 -14.69
C VAL A 23 16.79 -6.26 -15.83
N LYS A 24 16.02 -5.17 -15.95
CA LYS A 24 16.31 -4.09 -16.94
C LYS A 24 17.66 -3.41 -16.72
N GLN A 25 18.21 -3.46 -15.50
CA GLN A 25 19.56 -2.96 -15.18
C GLN A 25 20.67 -4.02 -15.42
N GLY A 26 20.33 -5.18 -15.98
CA GLY A 26 21.29 -6.26 -16.23
C GLY A 26 21.67 -7.07 -14.99
N ILE A 27 20.88 -6.97 -13.91
CA ILE A 27 21.11 -7.70 -12.66
C ILE A 27 20.40 -9.05 -12.72
N GLU A 28 21.10 -10.12 -12.32
CA GLU A 28 20.51 -11.46 -12.20
C GLU A 28 19.59 -11.52 -10.97
N VAL A 29 18.32 -11.85 -11.17
CA VAL A 29 17.30 -11.90 -10.10
C VAL A 29 16.67 -13.28 -10.01
N VAL A 30 16.48 -13.76 -8.78
CA VAL A 30 15.66 -14.93 -8.47
C VAL A 30 14.48 -14.49 -7.62
N VAL A 31 13.25 -14.74 -8.09
CA VAL A 31 12.02 -14.50 -7.32
C VAL A 31 11.55 -15.80 -6.70
N LEU A 32 11.42 -15.82 -5.37
CA LEU A 32 10.88 -16.93 -4.60
C LEU A 32 9.43 -16.60 -4.20
N GLU A 33 8.47 -17.31 -4.77
CA GLU A 33 7.07 -17.28 -4.37
C GLU A 33 6.64 -18.68 -3.91
N ARG A 34 5.83 -18.73 -2.85
CA ARG A 34 5.33 -19.98 -2.29
C ARG A 34 4.20 -20.58 -3.13
N GLY A 35 3.36 -19.74 -3.72
CA GLY A 35 2.22 -20.14 -4.56
C GLY A 35 2.37 -19.69 -6.01
N GLU A 36 1.26 -19.28 -6.60
CA GLU A 36 1.24 -18.64 -7.92
C GLU A 36 1.63 -17.15 -7.80
N ILE A 37 2.33 -16.63 -8.80
CA ILE A 37 2.68 -15.21 -8.89
C ILE A 37 1.39 -14.38 -8.83
N GLY A 38 1.38 -13.36 -7.98
CA GLY A 38 0.25 -12.45 -7.80
C GLY A 38 -0.91 -13.01 -6.97
N ALA A 39 -0.99 -14.31 -6.66
CA ALA A 39 -2.16 -14.93 -6.03
C ALA A 39 -2.46 -14.50 -4.58
N GLY A 40 -1.55 -13.74 -3.95
CA GLY A 40 -1.75 -13.16 -2.62
C GLY A 40 -2.61 -11.89 -2.64
N ALA A 41 -2.23 -10.90 -1.84
CA ALA A 41 -2.93 -9.61 -1.77
C ALA A 41 -3.03 -8.88 -3.12
N SER A 42 -2.13 -9.17 -4.06
CA SER A 42 -2.12 -8.56 -5.39
C SER A 42 -3.29 -9.00 -6.26
N TYR A 43 -3.76 -10.25 -6.17
CA TYR A 43 -4.92 -10.75 -6.91
C TYR A 43 -6.21 -10.04 -6.49
N GLY A 44 -6.37 -9.78 -5.19
CA GLY A 44 -7.53 -9.07 -4.64
C GLY A 44 -7.50 -7.55 -4.81
N SER A 45 -6.51 -7.00 -5.53
CA SER A 45 -6.47 -5.58 -5.85
C SER A 45 -7.60 -5.24 -6.83
N ALA A 46 -8.32 -4.14 -6.57
CA ALA A 46 -9.35 -3.65 -7.49
C ALA A 46 -8.77 -3.02 -8.78
N GLY A 47 -7.45 -3.11 -9.00
CA GLY A 47 -6.77 -2.51 -10.15
C GLY A 47 -6.67 -0.98 -10.09
N VAL A 48 -7.01 -0.36 -8.96
CA VAL A 48 -7.05 1.10 -8.81
C VAL A 48 -5.68 1.63 -8.40
N ILE A 49 -5.15 2.57 -9.18
CA ILE A 49 -4.00 3.40 -8.82
C ILE A 49 -4.55 4.66 -8.16
N ALA A 50 -4.31 4.81 -6.85
CA ALA A 50 -4.87 5.89 -6.05
C ALA A 50 -3.78 6.88 -5.56
N PRO A 51 -3.18 7.69 -6.46
CA PRO A 51 -2.17 8.66 -6.08
C PRO A 51 -2.78 9.70 -5.14
N GLY A 52 -2.12 9.97 -4.03
CA GLY A 52 -2.58 10.99 -3.07
C GLY A 52 -3.62 10.52 -2.07
N HIS A 53 -3.86 9.21 -1.90
CA HIS A 53 -4.64 8.73 -0.77
C HIS A 53 -3.90 9.03 0.55
N PRO A 54 -4.43 9.91 1.42
CA PRO A 54 -3.74 10.29 2.64
C PRO A 54 -3.78 9.15 3.66
N PRO A 55 -2.85 9.13 4.63
CA PRO A 55 -2.81 8.13 5.68
C PRO A 55 -4.13 8.02 6.43
N ILE A 56 -4.40 6.82 6.94
CA ILE A 56 -5.63 6.57 7.69
C ILE A 56 -5.67 7.35 9.02
N ASN A 57 -4.54 7.72 9.60
CA ASN A 57 -4.40 8.37 10.92
C ASN A 57 -4.53 9.91 10.89
N LYS A 58 -5.60 10.43 10.27
CA LYS A 58 -5.89 11.88 10.32
C LYS A 58 -6.43 12.31 11.69
N PRO A 59 -6.23 13.56 12.13
CA PRO A 59 -6.70 14.07 13.42
C PRO A 59 -8.18 13.80 13.71
N ASP A 60 -9.05 14.06 12.73
CA ASP A 60 -10.49 13.91 12.91
C ASP A 60 -10.97 12.45 12.87
N ARG A 61 -10.09 11.49 12.57
CA ARG A 61 -10.48 10.09 12.36
C ARG A 61 -11.03 9.44 13.60
N VAL A 62 -10.48 9.76 14.78
CA VAL A 62 -11.00 9.23 16.04
C VAL A 62 -12.42 9.75 16.31
N LYS A 63 -12.64 11.06 16.13
CA LYS A 63 -13.95 11.69 16.30
C LYS A 63 -14.97 11.12 15.30
N GLN A 64 -14.58 10.97 14.04
CA GLN A 64 -15.41 10.37 13.00
C GLN A 64 -15.69 8.88 13.28
N ALA A 65 -14.70 8.12 13.75
CA ALA A 65 -14.84 6.72 14.09
C ALA A 65 -15.85 6.53 15.23
N LEU A 66 -15.69 7.28 16.33
CA LEU A 66 -16.63 7.26 17.44
C LEU A 66 -18.04 7.63 16.99
N LYS A 67 -18.22 8.70 16.20
CA LYS A 67 -19.53 9.07 15.65
C LYS A 67 -20.15 7.94 14.80
N ARG A 68 -19.35 7.28 13.97
CA ARG A 68 -19.80 6.19 13.09
C ARG A 68 -20.14 4.91 13.84
N MET A 69 -19.47 4.61 14.94
CA MET A 69 -19.82 3.46 15.79
C MET A 69 -21.26 3.52 16.33
N PHE A 70 -21.87 4.71 16.42
CA PHE A 70 -23.26 4.89 16.82
C PHE A 70 -24.24 4.99 15.64
N ASP A 71 -23.77 4.90 14.38
CA ASP A 71 -24.62 4.84 13.19
C ASP A 71 -24.61 3.43 12.60
N SER A 72 -25.74 2.73 12.76
CA SER A 72 -25.97 1.34 12.32
C SER A 72 -25.84 1.14 10.81
N ARG A 73 -25.78 2.22 10.02
CA ARG A 73 -25.62 2.17 8.55
C ARG A 73 -24.16 2.24 8.11
N THR A 74 -23.22 2.37 9.05
CA THR A 74 -21.80 2.50 8.72
C THR A 74 -21.06 1.16 8.85
N PRO A 75 -20.11 0.87 7.96
CA PRO A 75 -19.36 -0.39 8.00
C PRO A 75 -18.33 -0.45 9.15
N LEU A 76 -18.25 0.58 10.01
CA LEU A 76 -17.31 0.64 11.11
C LEU A 76 -17.94 0.05 12.38
N TYR A 77 -17.68 -1.23 12.62
CA TYR A 77 -18.14 -1.93 13.81
C TYR A 77 -16.96 -2.48 14.61
N ILE A 78 -16.82 -2.02 15.85
CA ILE A 78 -15.90 -2.63 16.82
C ILE A 78 -16.76 -3.38 17.83
N LYS A 79 -16.72 -4.70 17.79
CA LYS A 79 -17.46 -5.55 18.74
C LYS A 79 -17.07 -5.18 20.18
N PRO A 80 -18.02 -4.74 21.03
CA PRO A 80 -17.74 -4.47 22.44
C PRO A 80 -17.25 -5.76 23.11
N ARG A 81 -16.01 -5.76 23.56
CA ARG A 81 -15.39 -6.87 24.30
C ARG A 81 -14.38 -6.31 25.30
N PHE A 82 -14.26 -6.96 26.44
CA PHE A 82 -13.25 -6.62 27.43
C PHE A 82 -11.91 -7.22 27.00
N ASP A 83 -11.19 -6.51 26.14
CA ASP A 83 -9.87 -6.89 25.63
C ASP A 83 -8.87 -5.75 25.89
N PRO A 84 -7.96 -5.88 26.88
CA PRO A 84 -6.99 -4.85 27.20
C PRO A 84 -5.99 -4.60 26.06
N ARG A 85 -5.72 -5.61 25.22
CA ARG A 85 -4.83 -5.45 24.06
C ARG A 85 -5.48 -4.58 22.99
N LEU A 86 -6.77 -4.78 22.75
CA LEU A 86 -7.54 -3.92 21.85
C LEU A 86 -7.62 -2.50 22.40
N ALA A 87 -7.89 -2.31 23.69
CA ALA A 87 -7.93 -0.99 24.30
C ALA A 87 -6.59 -0.25 24.17
N LEU A 88 -5.48 -0.94 24.47
CA LEU A 88 -4.14 -0.38 24.29
C LEU A 88 -3.83 -0.03 22.83
N TRP A 89 -4.23 -0.89 21.88
CA TRP A 89 -4.07 -0.61 20.46
C TRP A 89 -4.88 0.61 20.02
N LEU A 90 -6.14 0.75 20.47
CA LEU A 90 -6.99 1.90 20.17
C LEU A 90 -6.41 3.20 20.74
N LEU A 91 -5.89 3.16 21.97
CA LEU A 91 -5.20 4.31 22.58
C LEU A 91 -3.92 4.68 21.83
N ARG A 92 -3.13 3.70 21.39
CA ARG A 92 -1.95 3.95 20.57
C ARG A 92 -2.32 4.53 19.21
N PHE A 93 -3.37 3.99 18.57
CA PHE A 93 -3.87 4.49 17.30
C PHE A 93 -4.39 5.93 17.42
N SER A 94 -5.15 6.25 18.48
CA SER A 94 -5.63 7.61 18.72
C SER A 94 -4.49 8.59 18.99
N ALA A 95 -3.48 8.21 19.77
CA ALA A 95 -2.26 9.01 19.97
C ALA A 95 -1.44 9.22 18.68
N ASN A 96 -1.66 8.40 17.65
CA ASN A 96 -1.07 8.54 16.33
C ASN A 96 -1.90 9.40 15.36
N CYS A 97 -3.14 9.72 15.69
CA CYS A 97 -4.03 10.55 14.89
C CYS A 97 -3.81 12.04 15.19
N THR A 98 -2.64 12.58 14.84
CA THR A 98 -2.30 13.99 15.06
C THR A 98 -1.87 14.69 13.77
N ALA A 99 -2.03 16.01 13.73
CA ALA A 99 -1.70 16.79 12.53
C ALA A 99 -0.19 16.72 12.22
N ALA A 100 0.65 16.66 13.25
CA ALA A 100 2.08 16.47 13.10
C ALA A 100 2.43 15.13 12.45
N ARG A 101 1.84 14.01 12.91
CA ARG A 101 2.11 12.69 12.31
C ARG A 101 1.54 12.56 10.89
N LEU A 102 0.38 13.16 10.65
CA LEU A 102 -0.18 13.23 9.30
C LEU A 102 0.75 14.00 8.35
N ARG A 103 1.24 15.17 8.75
CA ARG A 103 2.18 15.96 7.94
C ARG A 103 3.46 15.19 7.66
N GLU A 104 4.04 14.53 8.66
CA GLU A 104 5.25 13.75 8.46
C GLU A 104 5.02 12.56 7.52
N GLY A 105 3.92 11.82 7.70
CA GLY A 105 3.54 10.75 6.77
C GLY A 105 3.38 11.27 5.34
N MET A 106 2.65 12.38 5.17
CA MET A 106 2.43 13.03 3.86
C MET A 106 3.71 13.53 3.21
N ARG A 107 4.69 14.02 3.99
CA ARG A 107 6.01 14.44 3.49
C ARG A 107 6.74 13.30 2.77
N ILE A 108 6.54 12.07 3.24
CA ILE A 108 7.18 10.87 2.69
C ILE A 108 6.35 10.28 1.54
N ILE A 109 5.04 10.08 1.74
CA ILE A 109 4.20 9.37 0.76
C ILE A 109 3.69 10.27 -0.37
N GLY A 110 3.56 11.58 -0.14
CA GLY A 110 3.07 12.54 -1.12
C GLY A 110 3.91 12.52 -2.41
N PRO A 111 5.25 12.61 -2.31
CA PRO A 111 6.14 12.48 -3.46
C PRO A 111 5.96 11.16 -4.22
N PHE A 112 5.80 10.03 -3.53
CA PHE A 112 5.53 8.74 -4.19
C PHE A 112 4.23 8.78 -4.99
N GLY A 113 3.17 9.37 -4.43
CA GLY A 113 1.90 9.55 -5.14
C GLY A 113 2.05 10.34 -6.44
N HIS A 114 2.80 11.45 -6.42
CA HIS A 114 3.06 12.23 -7.63
C HIS A 114 3.92 11.51 -8.66
N ALA A 115 4.91 10.73 -8.20
CA ALA A 115 5.76 9.94 -9.09
C ALA A 115 5.05 8.71 -9.68
N THR A 116 4.01 8.19 -9.02
CA THR A 116 3.36 6.93 -9.43
C THR A 116 2.75 7.00 -10.82
N LEU A 117 2.00 8.07 -11.14
CA LEU A 117 1.31 8.15 -12.43
C LEU A 117 2.28 8.20 -13.62
N PRO A 118 3.30 9.08 -13.66
CA PRO A 118 4.26 9.08 -14.76
C PRO A 118 5.03 7.76 -14.89
N LEU A 119 5.44 7.15 -13.77
CA LEU A 119 6.15 5.87 -13.80
C LEU A 119 5.28 4.75 -14.38
N PHE A 120 3.99 4.74 -14.06
CA PHE A 120 3.06 3.76 -14.61
C PHE A 120 2.81 4.00 -16.11
N GLU A 121 2.66 5.27 -16.53
CA GLU A 121 2.56 5.63 -17.95
C GLU A 121 3.80 5.17 -18.75
N THR A 122 5.00 5.41 -18.23
CA THR A 122 6.25 4.92 -18.84
C THR A 122 6.25 3.40 -18.96
N LEU A 123 5.83 2.66 -17.92
CA LEU A 123 5.76 1.20 -17.95
C LEU A 123 4.80 0.70 -19.04
N VAL A 124 3.62 1.31 -19.16
CA VAL A 124 2.62 0.93 -20.18
C VAL A 124 3.16 1.16 -21.58
N GLN A 125 3.88 2.27 -21.80
CA GLN A 125 4.44 2.64 -23.10
C GLN A 125 5.64 1.78 -23.49
N GLU A 126 6.62 1.59 -22.59
CA GLU A 126 7.85 0.86 -22.89
C GLU A 126 7.62 -0.61 -23.17
N GLU A 127 6.66 -1.22 -22.46
CA GLU A 127 6.37 -2.65 -22.57
C GLU A 127 5.12 -2.92 -23.43
N GLU A 128 4.60 -1.90 -24.11
CA GLU A 128 3.44 -1.97 -25.01
C GLU A 128 2.24 -2.72 -24.39
N LEU A 129 1.94 -2.44 -23.12
CA LEU A 129 0.93 -3.18 -22.36
C LEU A 129 -0.48 -2.80 -22.81
N ASP A 130 -1.25 -3.79 -23.27
CA ASP A 130 -2.65 -3.62 -23.67
C ASP A 130 -3.60 -4.04 -22.53
N PHE A 131 -4.06 -3.06 -21.77
CA PHE A 131 -5.14 -3.21 -20.78
C PHE A 131 -5.92 -1.90 -20.63
N GLY A 132 -7.07 -1.95 -19.98
CA GLY A 132 -7.99 -0.81 -19.82
C GLY A 132 -7.51 0.31 -18.90
N TYR A 133 -6.25 0.74 -19.03
CA TYR A 133 -5.69 1.88 -18.31
C TYR A 133 -6.39 3.17 -18.75
N GLN A 134 -6.95 3.89 -17.77
CA GLN A 134 -7.62 5.18 -17.94
C GLN A 134 -7.14 6.11 -16.83
N ARG A 135 -6.85 7.36 -17.19
CA ARG A 135 -6.36 8.39 -16.26
C ARG A 135 -7.49 9.22 -15.67
#